data_AF-A0A8U0IIZ4-F1
#
_entry.id   AF-A0A8U0IIZ4-F1
#
_cell.length_a   1.000
_cell.length_b   1.000
_cell.length_c   1.000
_cell.angle_alpha   90.00
_cell.angle_beta   90.00
_cell.angle_gamma   90.00
#
_symmetry.space_group_name_H-M   'P 1'
#
loop_
_entity.id
_entity.type
_entity.pdbx_description
1 polymer ?
#
loop_
_entity_poly.entity_id
_entity_poly.type
_entity_poly.pdbx_seq_one_letter_code
_entity_poly.pdbx_strand_id
1 'polypeptide(L)'
;MKSPEHAALGTAASVLLVAALPVPVPVEAGLLVAYGVLLSVFVDLDHFVVARYLAGDWSHLRRCVGDPKFAFTEQESVFDGVDTQTLETLRLLSHLLLGGAWVGVLALVRPVYALFTAGVLYVHVVADLLRDAEVA
;
A
#
# COMPACT_ATOMS: atom_id res chain seq x y z
N MET A 1 -3.85 -6.32 -5.55
CA MET A 1 -4.61 -7.35 -4.80
C MET A 1 -5.83 -6.70 -4.12
N LYS A 2 -6.64 -7.43 -3.32
CA LYS A 2 -7.74 -6.81 -2.55
C LYS A 2 -7.27 -6.27 -1.20
N SER A 3 -7.92 -5.21 -0.69
CA SER A 3 -7.55 -4.58 0.59
C SER A 3 -7.50 -5.52 1.80
N PRO A 4 -8.41 -6.51 1.97
CA PRO A 4 -8.30 -7.47 3.07
C PRO A 4 -7.06 -8.37 2.96
N GLU A 5 -6.62 -8.69 1.74
CA GLU A 5 -5.44 -9.51 1.50
C GLU A 5 -4.17 -8.72 1.83
N HIS A 6 -4.11 -7.44 1.43
CA HIS A 6 -3.06 -6.53 1.86
C HIS A 6 -3.03 -6.36 3.38
N ALA A 7 -4.19 -6.20 4.04
CA ALA A 7 -4.23 -6.14 5.50
C ALA A 7 -3.68 -7.41 6.16
N ALA A 8 -3.99 -8.59 5.62
CA ALA A 8 -3.50 -9.86 6.13
C ALA A 8 -1.98 -10.01 5.93
N LEU A 9 -1.48 -9.74 4.72
CA LEU A 9 -0.03 -9.76 4.43
C LEU A 9 0.73 -8.70 5.24
N GLY A 10 0.20 -7.48 5.31
CA GLY A 10 0.75 -6.39 6.11
C GLY A 10 0.82 -6.74 7.59
N THR A 11 -0.20 -7.42 8.13
CA THR A 11 -0.17 -7.92 9.51
C THR A 11 0.96 -8.94 9.70
N ALA A 12 1.04 -9.95 8.83
CA ALA A 12 2.06 -10.99 8.91
C ALA A 12 3.47 -10.40 8.80
N ALA A 13 3.71 -9.55 7.80
CA ALA A 13 4.97 -8.85 7.58
C ALA A 13 5.35 -8.00 8.79
N SER A 14 4.41 -7.21 9.32
CA SER A 14 4.67 -6.31 10.44
C SER A 14 5.05 -7.08 11.71
N VAL A 15 4.35 -8.17 12.03
CA VAL A 15 4.66 -9.02 13.20
C VAL A 15 6.06 -9.63 13.06
N LEU A 16 6.39 -10.17 11.88
CA LEU A 16 7.71 -10.75 11.61
C LEU A 16 8.82 -9.70 11.70
N LEU A 17 8.61 -8.52 11.14
CA LEU A 17 9.60 -7.44 11.16
C LEU A 17 9.83 -6.90 12.57
N VAL A 18 8.77 -6.70 13.37
CA VAL A 18 8.93 -6.31 14.78
C VAL A 18 9.68 -7.37 15.58
N ALA A 19 9.45 -8.65 15.31
CA ALA A 19 10.19 -9.74 15.96
C ALA A 19 11.67 -9.81 15.54
N ALA A 20 11.99 -9.41 14.32
CA ALA A 20 13.34 -9.49 13.75
C ALA A 20 14.20 -8.23 13.96
N LEU A 21 13.57 -7.06 14.12
CA LEU A 21 14.24 -5.77 14.26
C LEU A 21 14.44 -5.41 15.74
N PRO A 22 15.46 -4.59 16.06
CA PRO A 22 15.75 -4.19 17.43
C PRO A 22 14.74 -3.15 17.94
N VAL A 23 13.52 -3.60 18.27
CA VAL A 23 12.43 -2.79 18.83
C VAL A 23 12.31 -3.12 20.33
N PRO A 24 12.85 -2.29 21.23
CA PRO A 24 13.05 -2.67 22.64
C PRO A 24 11.79 -2.56 23.51
N VAL A 25 10.79 -1.78 23.09
CA VAL A 25 9.62 -1.47 23.93
C VAL A 25 8.36 -2.16 23.37
N PRO A 26 7.60 -2.94 24.18
CA PRO A 26 6.38 -3.60 23.72
C PRO A 26 5.32 -2.66 23.13
N VAL A 27 5.20 -1.45 23.67
CA VAL A 27 4.29 -0.43 23.15
C VAL A 27 4.72 0.03 21.75
N GLU A 28 6.02 0.25 21.55
CA GLU A 28 6.58 0.62 20.24
C GLU A 28 6.35 -0.47 19.20
N ALA A 29 6.55 -1.74 19.59
CA ALA A 29 6.22 -2.90 18.78
C ALA A 29 4.73 -2.91 18.36
N GLY A 30 3.81 -2.69 19.30
CA GLY A 30 2.38 -2.62 19.00
C GLY A 30 2.03 -1.47 18.04
N LEU A 31 2.64 -0.30 18.23
CA LEU A 31 2.45 0.85 17.33
C LEU A 31 2.99 0.59 15.93
N LEU A 32 4.16 -0.06 15.80
CA LEU A 32 4.71 -0.43 14.51
C LEU A 32 3.83 -1.44 13.77
N VAL A 33 3.28 -2.43 14.47
CA VAL A 33 2.32 -3.37 13.86
C VAL A 33 1.08 -2.64 13.35
N ALA A 34 0.46 -1.79 14.19
CA ALA A 34 -0.69 -1.00 13.77
C ALA A 34 -0.36 -0.12 12.55
N TYR A 35 0.79 0.58 12.59
CA TYR A 35 1.28 1.39 11.48
C TYR A 35 1.50 0.56 10.21
N GLY A 36 2.15 -0.60 10.29
CA GLY A 36 2.44 -1.43 9.12
C GLY A 36 1.18 -2.01 8.47
N VAL A 37 0.18 -2.40 9.26
CA VAL A 37 -1.14 -2.81 8.74
C VAL A 37 -1.83 -1.65 8.00
N LEU A 38 -1.86 -0.48 8.63
CA LEU A 38 -2.45 0.72 8.02
C LEU A 38 -1.71 1.09 6.74
N LEU A 39 -0.38 1.09 6.75
CA LEU A 39 0.46 1.39 5.60
C LEU A 39 0.18 0.42 4.45
N SER A 40 0.09 -0.88 4.72
CA SER A 40 -0.18 -1.88 3.69
C SER A 40 -1.57 -1.74 3.04
N VAL A 41 -2.54 -1.09 3.70
CA VAL A 41 -3.86 -0.87 3.10
C VAL A 41 -3.95 0.49 2.43
N PHE A 42 -3.36 1.52 3.05
CA PHE A 42 -3.54 2.90 2.63
C PHE A 42 -2.48 3.39 1.63
N VAL A 43 -1.44 2.62 1.37
CA VAL A 43 -0.50 2.93 0.27
C VAL A 43 -1.23 3.00 -1.07
N ASP A 44 -2.23 2.14 -1.29
CA ASP A 44 -3.09 2.10 -2.49
C ASP A 44 -3.94 3.37 -2.70
N LEU A 45 -4.01 4.29 -1.74
CA LEU A 45 -4.74 5.55 -1.93
C LEU A 45 -4.10 6.44 -2.99
N ASP A 46 -2.81 6.25 -3.28
CA ASP A 46 -2.14 6.94 -4.37
C ASP A 46 -2.75 6.59 -5.76
N HIS A 47 -3.41 5.45 -5.89
CA HIS A 47 -4.13 5.04 -7.09
C HIS A 47 -5.19 6.08 -7.49
N PHE A 48 -5.86 6.71 -6.53
CA PHE A 48 -6.84 7.75 -6.83
C PHE A 48 -6.19 8.99 -7.45
N VAL A 49 -4.94 9.28 -7.10
CA VAL A 49 -4.17 10.38 -7.72
C VAL A 49 -3.75 10.02 -9.13
N VAL A 50 -3.28 8.78 -9.35
CA VAL A 50 -2.93 8.28 -10.69
C VAL A 50 -4.18 8.22 -11.58
N ALA A 51 -5.28 7.68 -11.07
CA ALA A 51 -6.57 7.64 -11.78
C ALA A 51 -7.07 9.05 -12.10
N ARG A 52 -6.91 10.01 -11.18
CA ARG A 52 -7.22 11.42 -11.45
C ARG A 52 -6.36 11.99 -12.59
N TYR A 53 -5.09 11.60 -12.66
CA TYR A 53 -4.20 12.03 -13.73
C TYR A 53 -4.64 11.46 -15.09
N LEU A 54 -5.04 10.19 -15.14
CA LEU A 54 -5.48 9.52 -16.37
C LEU A 54 -6.89 9.92 -16.82
N ALA A 55 -7.85 9.98 -15.90
CA ALA A 55 -9.26 10.28 -16.18
C ALA A 55 -9.55 11.79 -16.31
N GLY A 56 -8.67 12.66 -15.78
CA GLY A 56 -8.84 14.11 -15.80
C GLY A 56 -9.78 14.67 -14.72
N ASP A 57 -10.43 13.82 -13.91
CA ASP A 57 -11.30 14.21 -12.81
C ASP A 57 -11.25 13.25 -11.61
N TRP A 58 -11.94 13.59 -10.52
CA TRP A 58 -12.00 12.79 -9.29
C TRP A 58 -13.20 11.83 -9.24
N SER A 59 -13.78 11.47 -10.38
CA SER A 59 -14.98 10.61 -10.44
C SER A 59 -14.78 9.29 -9.69
N HIS A 60 -13.65 8.61 -9.89
CA HIS A 60 -13.29 7.36 -9.21
C HIS A 60 -13.26 7.51 -7.69
N LEU A 61 -12.58 8.55 -7.17
CA LEU A 61 -12.53 8.81 -5.73
C LEU A 61 -13.92 9.14 -5.16
N ARG A 62 -14.68 10.01 -5.83
CA ARG A 62 -16.03 10.39 -5.39
C ARG A 62 -16.97 9.18 -5.35
N ARG A 63 -16.84 8.25 -6.29
CA ARG A 63 -17.62 7.01 -6.32
C ARG A 63 -17.30 6.11 -5.12
N CYS A 64 -16.02 5.91 -4.81
CA CYS A 64 -15.60 5.10 -3.66
C CYS A 64 -15.98 5.73 -2.31
N VAL A 65 -15.88 7.06 -2.18
CA VAL A 65 -16.29 7.76 -0.95
C VAL A 65 -17.81 7.79 -0.81
N GLY A 66 -18.55 7.92 -1.92
CA GLY A 66 -20.02 7.92 -1.94
C GLY A 66 -20.64 6.54 -1.71
N ASP A 67 -19.93 5.46 -2.06
CA ASP A 67 -20.32 4.08 -1.80
C ASP A 67 -19.13 3.27 -1.26
N PRO A 68 -18.92 3.26 0.07
CA PRO A 68 -17.84 2.53 0.70
C PRO A 68 -17.96 1.02 0.47
N LYS A 69 -19.19 0.50 0.32
CA LYS A 69 -19.39 -0.93 0.08
C LYS A 69 -18.81 -1.30 -1.28
N PHE A 70 -19.13 -0.53 -2.32
CA PHE A 70 -18.55 -0.67 -3.65
C PHE A 70 -17.01 -0.65 -3.61
N ALA A 71 -16.43 0.31 -2.86
CA ALA A 71 -14.97 0.43 -2.74
C ALA A 71 -14.27 -0.81 -2.18
N PHE A 72 -14.94 -1.59 -1.32
CA PHE A 72 -14.36 -2.79 -0.71
C PHE A 72 -14.82 -4.11 -1.36
N THR A 73 -15.96 -4.14 -2.04
CA THR A 73 -16.50 -5.38 -2.66
C THR A 73 -16.20 -5.49 -4.15
N GLU A 74 -16.02 -4.38 -4.85
CA GLU A 74 -15.87 -4.31 -6.30
C GLU A 74 -14.58 -3.60 -6.72
N GLN A 75 -13.46 -3.87 -6.03
CA GLN A 75 -12.17 -3.20 -6.29
C GLN A 75 -11.69 -3.28 -7.75
N GLU A 76 -12.02 -4.35 -8.46
CA GLU A 76 -11.62 -4.51 -9.87
C GLU A 76 -12.36 -3.56 -10.81
N SER A 77 -13.55 -3.07 -10.46
CA SER A 77 -14.35 -2.13 -11.28
C SER A 77 -14.20 -0.66 -10.86
N VAL A 78 -13.42 -0.38 -9.80
CA VAL A 78 -13.20 0.98 -9.28
C VAL A 78 -12.59 1.90 -10.32
N PHE A 79 -11.71 1.35 -11.16
CA PHE A 79 -10.95 2.10 -12.18
C PHE A 79 -11.40 1.78 -13.61
N ASP A 80 -12.63 1.29 -13.80
CA ASP A 80 -13.19 1.09 -15.14
C ASP A 80 -13.18 2.41 -15.93
N GLY A 81 -12.72 2.34 -17.19
CA GLY A 81 -12.72 3.47 -18.12
C GLY A 81 -11.38 4.22 -18.24
N VAL A 82 -10.35 3.83 -17.48
CA VAL A 82 -8.95 4.22 -17.75
C VAL A 82 -8.17 3.06 -18.34
N ASP A 83 -7.12 3.35 -19.11
CA ASP A 83 -6.22 2.33 -19.62
C ASP A 83 -5.58 1.57 -18.45
N THR A 84 -6.01 0.33 -18.26
CA THR A 84 -5.64 -0.48 -17.10
C THR A 84 -4.15 -0.71 -17.09
N GLN A 85 -3.54 -1.18 -18.18
CA GLN A 85 -2.11 -1.47 -18.22
C GLN A 85 -1.23 -0.26 -17.84
N THR A 86 -1.55 0.94 -18.32
CA THR A 86 -0.87 2.17 -17.91
C THR A 86 -1.10 2.47 -16.43
N LEU A 87 -2.35 2.32 -15.94
CA LEU A 87 -2.67 2.50 -14.53
C LEU A 87 -1.83 1.57 -13.65
N GLU A 88 -1.75 0.27 -13.95
CA GLU A 88 -1.00 -0.71 -13.15
C GLU A 88 0.49 -0.34 -13.05
N THR A 89 1.07 0.02 -14.19
CA THR A 89 2.48 0.43 -14.25
C THR A 89 2.73 1.70 -13.43
N LEU A 90 1.86 2.71 -13.59
CA LEU A 90 2.00 3.98 -12.88
C LEU A 90 1.72 3.84 -11.38
N ARG A 91 0.84 2.92 -10.97
CA ARG A 91 0.56 2.61 -9.57
C ARG A 91 1.81 2.08 -8.87
N LEU A 92 2.45 1.07 -9.46
CA LEU A 92 3.67 0.46 -8.92
C LEU A 92 4.81 1.47 -8.87
N LEU A 93 4.94 2.31 -9.90
CA LEU A 93 5.91 3.39 -9.91
C LEU A 93 5.64 4.41 -8.80
N SER A 94 4.37 4.79 -8.59
CA SER A 94 3.96 5.71 -7.52
C SER A 94 4.30 5.15 -6.14
N HIS A 95 3.98 3.88 -5.89
CA HIS A 95 4.35 3.18 -4.66
C HIS A 95 5.86 3.22 -4.39
N LEU A 96 6.66 2.92 -5.43
CA LEU A 96 8.12 2.92 -5.33
C LEU A 96 8.68 4.33 -5.06
N LEU A 97 8.18 5.35 -5.75
CA LEU A 97 8.67 6.72 -5.61
C LEU A 97 8.26 7.33 -4.27
N LEU A 98 6.98 7.29 -3.92
CA LEU A 98 6.47 7.85 -2.67
C LEU A 98 6.95 7.04 -1.46
N GLY A 99 6.87 5.71 -1.56
CA GLY A 99 7.35 4.79 -0.54
C GLY A 99 8.86 4.90 -0.33
N GLY A 100 9.64 4.94 -1.41
CA GLY A 100 11.08 5.12 -1.35
C GLY A 100 11.49 6.47 -0.74
N ALA A 101 10.81 7.56 -1.11
CA ALA A 101 11.02 8.87 -0.50
C ALA A 101 10.70 8.85 1.00
N TRP A 102 9.59 8.21 1.40
CA TRP A 102 9.21 8.09 2.81
C TRP A 102 10.21 7.27 3.62
N VAL A 103 10.66 6.13 3.08
CA VAL A 103 11.74 5.32 3.67
C VAL A 103 13.02 6.14 3.82
N GLY A 104 13.39 6.94 2.81
CA GLY A 104 14.54 7.85 2.86
C GLY A 104 14.43 8.87 4.00
N VAL A 105 13.27 9.50 4.18
CA VAL A 105 13.02 10.42 5.30
C VAL A 105 13.16 9.70 6.63
N LEU A 106 12.55 8.51 6.78
CA LEU A 106 12.65 7.73 8.01
C LEU A 106 14.08 7.30 8.31
N ALA A 107 14.90 7.03 7.28
CA ALA A 107 16.29 6.62 7.47
C ALA A 107 17.13 7.74 8.11
N LEU A 108 16.79 9.01 7.84
CA LEU A 108 17.42 10.17 8.47
C LEU A 108 16.99 10.35 9.94
N VAL A 109 15.81 9.84 10.33
CA VAL A 109 15.26 9.97 11.68
C VAL A 109 15.70 8.78 12.55
N ARG A 110 15.35 7.56 12.13
CA ARG A 110 15.63 6.29 12.82
C ARG A 110 15.70 5.15 11.79
N PRO A 111 16.90 4.59 11.51
CA PRO A 111 17.07 3.54 10.51
C PRO A 111 16.17 2.31 10.71
N VAL A 112 15.85 1.96 11.96
CA VAL A 112 14.95 0.82 12.26
C VAL A 112 13.54 1.02 11.69
N TYR A 113 13.01 2.25 11.72
CA TYR A 113 11.68 2.55 11.15
C TYR A 113 11.71 2.56 9.63
N ALA A 114 12.83 2.96 9.04
CA ALA A 114 13.04 2.89 7.60
C ALA A 114 13.05 1.43 7.13
N LEU A 115 13.81 0.55 7.82
CA LEU A 115 13.87 -0.88 7.50
C LEU A 115 12.50 -1.55 7.68
N PHE A 116 11.80 -1.24 8.77
CA PHE A 116 10.45 -1.73 9.00
C PHE A 116 9.50 -1.32 7.86
N THR A 117 9.46 -0.02 7.56
CA THR A 117 8.59 0.55 6.51
C THR A 117 8.93 -0.03 5.14
N ALA A 118 10.23 -0.13 4.80
CA ALA A 118 10.69 -0.72 3.55
C ALA A 118 10.27 -2.19 3.43
N GLY A 119 10.36 -2.97 4.52
CA GLY A 119 9.93 -4.37 4.53
C GLY A 119 8.43 -4.53 4.27
N VAL A 120 7.60 -3.71 4.92
CA VAL A 120 6.13 -3.72 4.69
C VAL A 120 5.81 -3.34 3.25
N LEU A 121 6.39 -2.24 2.73
CA LEU A 121 6.18 -1.81 1.35
C LEU A 121 6.68 -2.83 0.33
N TYR A 122 7.79 -3.50 0.61
CA TYR A 122 8.31 -4.57 -0.24
C TYR A 122 7.31 -5.72 -0.36
N VAL A 123 6.75 -6.18 0.76
CA VAL A 123 5.72 -7.25 0.73
C VAL A 123 4.51 -6.80 -0.06
N HIS A 124 4.05 -5.55 0.13
CA HIS A 124 2.93 -5.00 -0.62
C HIS A 124 3.17 -5.00 -2.13
N VAL A 125 4.28 -4.40 -2.57
CA VAL A 125 4.63 -4.28 -4.00
C VAL A 125 4.85 -5.65 -4.64
N VAL A 126 5.49 -6.60 -3.93
CA VAL A 126 5.65 -7.97 -4.44
C VAL A 126 4.29 -8.66 -4.59
N ALA A 127 3.39 -8.46 -3.64
CA ALA A 127 2.05 -9.03 -3.70
C ALA A 127 1.28 -8.51 -4.93
N ASP A 128 1.36 -7.21 -5.21
CA ASP A 128 0.78 -6.63 -6.43
C ASP A 128 1.45 -7.13 -7.70
N LEU A 129 2.79 -7.23 -7.73
CA LEU A 129 3.50 -7.79 -8.88
C LEU A 129 3.11 -9.24 -9.18
N LEU A 130 2.92 -10.06 -8.14
CA LEU A 130 2.47 -11.44 -8.31
C LEU A 130 1.05 -11.51 -8.88
N ARG A 131 0.18 -10.59 -8.46
CA ARG A 131 -1.19 -10.47 -8.96
C ARG A 131 -1.22 -9.99 -10.40
N ASP A 132 -0.47 -8.94 -10.72
CA ASP A 132 -0.38 -8.35 -12.06
C ASP A 132 0.28 -9.33 -13.06
N ALA A 133 1.14 -10.23 -12.57
CA ALA A 133 1.73 -11.31 -13.36
C ALA A 133 0.85 -12.57 -13.47
N GLU A 134 -0.37 -12.56 -12.92
CA GLU A 134 -1.30 -13.70 -12.89
C GLU A 134 -0.72 -14.97 -12.22
N VAL A 135 0.23 -14.80 -11.30
CA VAL A 135 0.87 -15.91 -10.57
C VAL A 135 0.07 -16.31 -9.32
N ALA A 136 -0.70 -15.38 -8.74
CA ALA A 136 -1.47 -15.56 -7.51
C ALA A 136 -2.83 -14.84 -7.51
#